data_AF-X1UTT5-F1
#
_entry.id   AF-X1UTT5-F1
#
_cell.length_a   1.000
_cell.length_b   1.000
_cell.length_c   1.000
_cell.angle_alpha   90.00
_cell.angle_beta   90.00
_cell.angle_gamma   90.00
#
_symmetry.space_group_name_H-M   'P 1'
#
loop_
_entity.id
_entity.type
_entity.pdbx_description
1 polymer ?
#
loop_
_entity_poly.entity_id
_entity_poly.type
_entity_poly.pdbx_seq_one_letter_code
_entity_poly.pdbx_strand_id
1 'polypeptide(L)'
;MSIVSTVSRSASSFALIDPPGYRQLRWSTIRKLAAHGKDWKGHKLELLILFPLEMALLRNLTRPECQSSITRLYGNRQWQEISRKRLAGKISSEKMRNKLVRLFKTGLKELGYKYVED
;
A
#
# COMPACT_ATOMS: atom_id res chain seq x y z
N MET A 1 12.76 -8.42 16.85
CA MET A 1 13.65 -7.43 16.21
C MET A 1 13.28 -7.32 14.74
N SER A 2 13.23 -6.13 14.14
CA SER A 2 12.89 -5.95 12.71
C SER A 2 14.17 -5.77 11.91
N ILE A 3 14.34 -6.42 10.74
CA ILE A 3 15.52 -6.16 9.88
C ILE A 3 15.63 -4.69 9.48
N VAL A 4 14.49 -3.99 9.43
CA VAL A 4 14.46 -2.54 9.21
C VAL A 4 15.28 -1.82 10.28
N SER A 5 15.24 -2.22 11.56
CA SER A 5 15.96 -1.52 12.63
C SER A 5 17.49 -1.59 12.52
N THR A 6 18.03 -2.50 11.70
CA THR A 6 19.49 -2.61 11.48
C THR A 6 19.97 -1.75 10.31
N VAL A 7 19.06 -1.22 9.49
CA VAL A 7 19.41 -0.31 8.38
C VAL A 7 19.79 1.06 8.96
N SER A 8 20.91 1.61 8.50
CA SER A 8 21.37 2.94 8.92
C SER A 8 20.30 4.00 8.63
N ARG A 9 20.01 4.86 9.61
CA ARG A 9 19.04 5.95 9.46
C ARG A 9 19.58 7.14 8.66
N SER A 10 20.91 7.28 8.59
CA SER A 10 21.61 8.39 7.95
C SER A 10 22.00 8.09 6.50
N ALA A 11 21.88 6.84 6.05
CA ALA A 11 22.20 6.44 4.70
C ALA A 11 20.97 6.53 3.79
N SER A 12 21.18 7.04 2.56
CA SER A 12 20.20 6.90 1.49
C SER A 12 19.91 5.41 1.27
N SER A 13 18.65 5.05 1.39
CA SER A 13 18.20 3.66 1.38
C SER A 13 17.04 3.50 0.43
N PHE A 14 17.01 2.36 -0.25
CA PHE A 14 15.96 1.96 -1.18
C PHE A 14 15.40 0.62 -0.72
N ALA A 15 14.07 0.50 -0.65
CA ALA A 15 13.41 -0.78 -0.39
C ALA A 15 12.54 -1.20 -1.57
N LEU A 16 12.90 -2.35 -2.13
CA LEU A 16 12.02 -3.12 -3.01
C LEU A 16 11.04 -3.94 -2.16
N ILE A 17 9.75 -3.78 -2.44
CA ILE A 17 8.68 -4.54 -1.80
C ILE A 17 7.98 -5.36 -2.88
N ASP A 18 8.30 -6.66 -2.92
CA ASP A 18 7.70 -7.64 -3.82
C ASP A 18 6.86 -8.65 -3.00
N PRO A 19 5.59 -8.33 -2.71
CA PRO A 19 4.73 -9.23 -1.97
C PRO A 19 4.21 -10.33 -2.90
N PRO A 20 4.21 -11.61 -2.49
CA PRO A 20 3.58 -12.69 -3.27
C PRO A 20 2.05 -12.51 -3.40
N GLY A 21 1.46 -11.60 -2.63
CA GLY A 21 0.06 -11.21 -2.72
C GLY A 21 -0.32 -10.17 -1.67
N TYR A 22 -1.57 -9.70 -1.74
CA TYR A 22 -2.06 -8.63 -0.86
C TYR A 22 -2.05 -8.98 0.64
N ARG A 23 -1.98 -10.25 1.02
CA ARG A 23 -1.98 -10.69 2.43
C ARG A 23 -0.64 -10.42 3.13
N GLN A 24 0.44 -10.38 2.36
CA GLN A 24 1.80 -10.20 2.84
C GLN A 24 2.23 -8.72 2.84
N LEU A 25 1.58 -7.89 2.01
CA LEU A 25 1.78 -6.45 2.00
C LEU A 25 0.88 -5.78 3.07
N ARG A 26 1.39 -5.61 4.29
CA ARG A 26 0.65 -4.92 5.37
C ARG A 26 1.03 -3.44 5.44
N TRP A 27 0.04 -2.57 5.60
CA TRP A 27 0.23 -1.14 5.78
C TRP A 27 1.15 -0.80 6.98
N SER A 28 1.08 -1.61 8.04
CA SER A 28 1.97 -1.47 9.20
C SER A 28 3.45 -1.60 8.85
N THR A 29 3.80 -2.41 7.84
CA THR A 29 5.18 -2.57 7.38
C THR A 29 5.63 -1.33 6.62
N ILE A 30 4.79 -0.82 5.72
CA ILE A 30 5.05 0.42 4.97
C ILE A 30 5.21 1.59 5.94
N ARG A 31 4.35 1.70 6.96
CA ARG A 31 4.45 2.72 8.00
C ARG A 31 5.77 2.65 8.77
N LYS A 32 6.23 1.43 9.11
CA LYS A 32 7.53 1.23 9.77
C LYS A 32 8.68 1.67 8.87
N LEU A 33 8.68 1.30 7.59
CA LEU A 33 9.68 1.73 6.62
C LEU A 33 9.71 3.26 6.48
N ALA A 34 8.53 3.87 6.31
CA ALA A 34 8.37 5.31 6.18
C ALA A 34 8.80 6.09 7.44
N ALA A 35 8.74 5.47 8.62
CA ALA A 35 9.19 6.06 9.88
C ALA A 35 10.68 5.84 10.16
N HIS A 36 11.29 4.82 9.55
CA HIS A 36 12.64 4.37 9.89
C HIS A 36 13.76 5.24 9.33
N GLY A 37 13.53 5.99 8.25
CA GLY A 37 14.56 6.82 7.63
C GLY A 37 14.12 8.26 7.44
N LYS A 38 14.78 9.18 8.15
CA LYS A 38 15.05 10.54 7.66
C LYS A 38 16.56 10.71 7.73
N ASP A 39 17.21 10.92 6.59
CA ASP A 39 18.61 11.32 6.60
C ASP A 39 18.75 12.71 7.26
N TRP A 40 19.97 13.18 7.43
CA TRP A 40 20.24 14.51 8.01
C TRP A 40 19.68 15.68 7.18
N LYS A 41 19.30 15.45 5.91
CA LYS A 41 18.61 16.40 5.03
C LYS A 41 17.08 16.23 5.06
N GLY A 42 16.57 15.27 5.83
CA GLY A 42 15.14 14.97 5.95
C GLY A 42 14.58 14.07 4.84
N HIS A 43 15.41 13.47 3.99
CA HIS A 43 14.97 12.54 2.95
C HIS A 43 14.51 11.21 3.53
N LYS A 44 13.39 10.71 3.01
CA LYS A 44 12.83 9.42 3.40
C LYS A 44 13.48 8.29 2.61
N LEU A 45 13.42 7.09 3.17
CA LEU A 45 13.72 5.86 2.44
C LEU A 45 12.82 5.75 1.20
N GLU A 46 13.44 5.50 0.04
CA GLU A 46 12.75 5.32 -1.23
C GLU A 46 12.08 3.95 -1.32
N LEU A 47 10.88 3.90 -1.92
CA LEU A 47 10.07 2.68 -2.00
C LEU A 47 9.76 2.36 -3.46
N LEU A 48 10.08 1.13 -3.88
CA LEU A 48 9.52 0.53 -5.08
C LEU A 48 8.62 -0.63 -4.66
N ILE A 49 7.33 -0.54 -4.98
CA ILE A 49 6.32 -1.48 -4.51
C ILE A 49 5.67 -2.16 -5.70
N LEU A 50 5.84 -3.47 -5.82
CA LEU A 50 5.10 -4.28 -6.77
C LEU A 50 3.68 -4.49 -6.23
N PHE A 51 2.78 -3.58 -6.59
CA PHE A 51 1.43 -3.56 -6.03
C PHE A 51 0.59 -4.74 -6.56
N PRO A 52 0.11 -5.65 -5.71
CA PRO A 52 -0.53 -6.91 -6.14
C PRO A 52 -2.00 -6.68 -6.54
N LEU A 53 -2.24 -5.83 -7.54
CA LEU A 53 -3.58 -5.40 -7.96
C LEU A 53 -4.37 -6.53 -8.65
N GLU A 54 -3.91 -6.98 -9.82
CA GLU A 54 -4.71 -7.78 -10.76
C GLU A 54 -5.11 -9.16 -10.19
N MET A 55 -4.26 -10.17 -10.33
CA MET A 55 -4.62 -11.56 -9.99
C MET A 55 -4.79 -11.82 -8.48
N ALA A 56 -4.36 -10.87 -7.63
CA ALA A 56 -4.37 -11.02 -6.19
C ALA A 56 -5.47 -10.19 -5.52
N LEU A 57 -5.44 -8.85 -5.61
CA LEU A 57 -6.42 -8.00 -4.91
C LEU A 57 -7.79 -8.04 -5.58
N LEU A 58 -7.88 -7.77 -6.89
CA LEU A 58 -9.17 -7.63 -7.59
C LEU A 58 -10.00 -8.91 -7.51
N ARG A 59 -9.37 -10.08 -7.72
CA ARG A 59 -10.02 -11.39 -7.65
C ARG A 59 -10.63 -11.70 -6.28
N ASN A 60 -10.13 -11.07 -5.22
CA ASN A 60 -10.53 -11.35 -3.85
C ASN A 60 -11.28 -10.18 -3.17
N LEU A 61 -11.54 -9.08 -3.89
CA LEU A 61 -12.08 -7.85 -3.33
C LEU A 61 -13.47 -8.02 -2.70
N THR A 62 -14.29 -8.92 -3.26
CA THR A 62 -15.68 -9.15 -2.85
C THR A 62 -15.83 -10.30 -1.85
N ARG A 63 -14.77 -11.06 -1.59
CA ARG A 63 -14.79 -12.27 -0.76
C ARG A 63 -14.77 -11.90 0.73
N PRO A 64 -15.80 -12.25 1.53
CA PRO A 64 -15.89 -11.91 2.96
C PRO A 64 -14.65 -12.31 3.78
N GLU A 65 -14.10 -13.49 3.51
CA GLU A 65 -12.91 -14.04 4.18
C GLU A 65 -11.64 -13.23 3.88
N CYS A 66 -11.62 -12.44 2.80
CA CYS A 66 -10.47 -11.65 2.39
C CYS A 66 -10.48 -10.23 2.98
N GLN A 67 -11.62 -9.73 3.46
CA GLN A 67 -11.80 -8.33 3.87
C GLN A 67 -10.82 -7.88 4.97
N SER A 68 -10.53 -8.74 5.94
CA SER A 68 -9.60 -8.44 7.02
C SER A 68 -8.18 -8.21 6.47
N SER A 69 -7.75 -9.04 5.53
CA SER A 69 -6.43 -8.90 4.90
C SER A 69 -6.35 -7.69 3.98
N ILE A 70 -7.41 -7.36 3.25
CA ILE A 70 -7.47 -6.15 2.42
C ILE A 70 -7.46 -4.88 3.29
N THR A 71 -8.16 -4.91 4.43
CA THR A 71 -8.08 -3.84 5.44
C THR A 71 -6.66 -3.67 5.97
N ARG A 72 -5.92 -4.78 6.18
CA ARG A 72 -4.50 -4.71 6.59
C ARG A 72 -3.59 -4.17 5.48
N LEU A 73 -3.89 -4.42 4.21
CA LEU A 73 -3.16 -3.85 3.08
C LEU A 73 -3.26 -2.33 3.05
N TYR A 74 -4.48 -1.79 3.16
CA TYR A 74 -4.72 -0.34 3.12
C TYR A 74 -4.53 0.36 4.47
N GLY A 75 -4.57 -0.38 5.57
CA GLY A 75 -4.58 0.17 6.92
C GLY A 75 -5.90 0.83 7.32
N ASN A 76 -6.94 0.72 6.49
CA ASN A 76 -8.26 1.31 6.71
C ASN A 76 -9.35 0.53 5.92
N ARG A 77 -10.61 0.94 6.06
CA ARG A 77 -11.78 0.32 5.41
C ARG A 77 -12.31 1.08 4.18
N GLN A 78 -11.64 2.13 3.71
CA GLN A 78 -12.13 2.97 2.61
C GLN A 78 -12.30 2.18 1.29
N TRP A 79 -11.53 1.11 1.10
CA TRP A 79 -11.66 0.20 -0.03
C TRP A 79 -13.04 -0.47 -0.12
N GLN A 80 -13.74 -0.66 1.01
CA GLN A 80 -15.06 -1.30 1.04
C GLN A 80 -16.08 -0.49 0.25
N GLU A 81 -16.01 0.84 0.33
CA GLU A 81 -16.89 1.72 -0.42
C GLU A 81 -16.67 1.63 -1.94
N ILE A 82 -15.41 1.46 -2.36
CA ILE A 82 -15.06 1.22 -3.77
C ILE A 82 -15.67 -0.11 -4.22
N SER A 83 -15.53 -1.17 -3.42
CA SER A 83 -16.09 -2.49 -3.70
C SER A 83 -17.62 -2.45 -3.78
N ARG A 84 -18.30 -1.78 -2.83
CA ARG A 84 -19.77 -1.62 -2.84
C ARG A 84 -20.26 -0.91 -4.10
N LYS A 85 -19.59 0.18 -4.51
CA LYS A 85 -19.92 0.90 -5.75
C LYS A 85 -19.75 0.02 -6.99
N ARG A 86 -18.73 -0.85 -7.02
CA ARG A 86 -18.54 -1.80 -8.12
C ARG A 86 -19.67 -2.83 -8.17
N LEU A 87 -19.99 -3.45 -7.03
CA LEU A 87 -21.06 -4.46 -6.91
C LEU A 87 -22.43 -3.89 -7.28
N ALA A 88 -22.69 -2.63 -6.94
CA ALA A 88 -23.91 -1.92 -7.31
C ALA A 88 -23.92 -1.41 -8.77
N GLY A 89 -22.93 -1.75 -9.61
CA GLY A 89 -22.85 -1.30 -11.00
C GLY A 89 -22.54 0.19 -11.19
N LYS A 90 -22.26 0.94 -10.12
CA LYS A 90 -22.06 2.41 -10.15
C LYS A 90 -20.71 2.83 -10.74
N ILE A 91 -19.75 1.91 -10.82
CA ILE A 91 -18.42 2.15 -11.42
C ILE A 91 -17.99 0.95 -12.27
N SER A 92 -17.25 1.25 -13.35
CA SER A 92 -16.61 0.23 -14.20
C SER A 92 -15.44 -0.45 -13.49
N SER A 93 -14.99 -1.59 -14.02
CA SER A 93 -13.81 -2.30 -13.52
C SER A 93 -12.55 -1.44 -13.59
N GLU A 94 -12.35 -0.69 -14.68
CA GLU A 94 -11.23 0.24 -14.83
C GLU A 94 -11.26 1.35 -13.77
N LYS A 95 -12.43 1.98 -13.57
CA LYS A 95 -12.59 3.02 -12.55
C LYS A 95 -12.36 2.49 -11.13
N MET A 96 -12.71 1.22 -10.88
CA MET A 96 -12.40 0.55 -9.62
C MET A 96 -10.88 0.37 -9.43
N ARG A 97 -10.16 -0.13 -10.45
CA ARG A 97 -8.70 -0.29 -10.42
C ARG A 97 -8.01 1.03 -10.06
N ASN A 98 -8.32 2.09 -10.79
CA ASN A 98 -7.72 3.41 -10.59
C ASN A 98 -8.01 3.95 -9.18
N LYS A 99 -9.21 3.72 -8.65
CA LYS A 99 -9.57 4.12 -7.28
C LYS A 99 -8.79 3.34 -6.22
N LEU A 100 -8.57 2.05 -6.41
CA LEU A 100 -7.82 1.21 -5.47
C LEU A 100 -6.33 1.57 -5.43
N VAL A 101 -5.72 1.83 -6.59
CA VAL A 101 -4.35 2.34 -6.69
C VAL A 101 -4.24 3.72 -6.05
N ARG A 102 -5.14 4.64 -6.42
CA ARG A 102 -5.18 5.99 -5.85
C ARG A 102 -5.32 5.98 -4.33
N LEU A 103 -6.16 5.08 -3.77
CA LEU A 103 -6.31 4.92 -2.33
C LEU A 103 -4.97 4.57 -1.66
N PHE A 104 -4.20 3.66 -2.25
CA PHE A 104 -2.88 3.29 -1.74
C PHE A 104 -1.89 4.46 -1.85
N LYS A 105 -1.85 5.14 -2.99
CA LYS A 105 -1.01 6.33 -3.22
C LYS A 105 -1.32 7.46 -2.25
N THR A 106 -2.60 7.71 -1.95
CA THR A 106 -3.02 8.69 -0.94
C THR A 106 -2.43 8.36 0.43
N GLY A 107 -2.49 7.09 0.84
CA GLY A 107 -1.85 6.66 2.10
C GLY A 107 -0.34 6.93 2.11
N LEU A 108 0.36 6.72 0.99
CA LEU A 108 1.81 7.01 0.91
C LEU A 108 2.07 8.51 1.06
N LYS A 109 1.25 9.35 0.43
CA LYS A 109 1.34 10.81 0.59
C LYS A 109 1.10 11.24 2.05
N GLU A 110 0.14 10.63 2.74
CA GLU A 110 -0.12 10.86 4.17
C GLU A 110 1.07 10.44 5.07
N LEU A 111 1.89 9.48 4.65
CA LEU A 111 3.14 9.13 5.33
C LEU A 111 4.30 10.10 5.03
N GLY A 112 4.07 11.15 4.23
CA GLY A 112 5.03 12.19 3.90
C GLY A 112 5.85 11.95 2.62
N TYR A 113 5.43 11.02 1.76
CA TYR A 113 6.02 10.88 0.43
C TYR A 113 5.48 11.95 -0.51
N LYS A 114 6.35 12.88 -0.94
CA LYS A 114 5.96 14.00 -1.82
C LYS A 114 5.65 13.55 -3.25
N TYR A 115 6.42 12.58 -3.75
CA TYR A 115 6.31 12.02 -5.09
C TYR A 115 5.90 10.56 -4.99
N VAL A 116 4.85 10.19 -5.73
CA VAL A 116 4.30 8.83 -5.76
C VAL A 116 3.78 8.59 -7.16
N GLU A 117 4.58 7.90 -7.97
CA GLU A 117 4.29 7.58 -9.38
C GLU A 117 3.85 6.12 -9.53
N ASP A 118 3.33 5.78 -10.73
CA ASP A 118 2.97 4.41 -11.12
C ASP A 118 4.14 3.72 -11.85
#